data_AF-A0A2H0U5X6-F1
#
_entry.id   AF-A0A2H0U5X6-F1
#
_cell.length_a   1.000
_cell.length_b   1.000
_cell.length_c   1.000
_cell.angle_alpha   90.00
_cell.angle_beta   90.00
_cell.angle_gamma   90.00
#
_symmetry.space_group_name_H-M   'P 1'
#
loop_
_entity.id
_entity.type
_entity.pdbx_description
1 polymer ?
#
loop_
_entity_poly.entity_id
_entity_poly.type
_entity_poly.pdbx_seq_one_letter_code
_entity_poly.pdbx_strand_id
1 'polypeptide(L)'
;MNLLFLIKVIYFFAIAILLAILEIQIEGDQGWASKLPTWKPKAGSRLDKIFRKISGQKELTGYHTALMVFLLLVFHLVFIWNWHWTIWQELELLAMFVLFTQVWDFLWFILNPKFSLHKFNKDNVWWHKKWWGWMPLDYYLGIFSARCCFYRKPLS
;
A
#
# COMPACT_ATOMS: atom_id res chain seq x y z
N MET A 1 26.16 8.42 1.55
CA MET A 1 24.76 8.54 1.10
C MET A 1 24.57 9.96 0.56
N ASN A 2 24.03 10.16 -0.64
CA ASN A 2 23.88 11.49 -1.24
C ASN A 2 22.72 12.26 -0.56
N LEU A 3 22.89 13.57 -0.31
CA LEU A 3 21.86 14.45 0.27
C LEU A 3 20.53 14.38 -0.49
N LEU A 4 20.56 14.37 -1.83
CA LEU A 4 19.36 14.28 -2.66
C LEU A 4 18.60 12.96 -2.44
N PHE A 5 19.33 11.86 -2.24
CA PHE A 5 18.71 10.58 -1.93
C PHE A 5 18.02 10.62 -0.56
N LEU A 6 18.69 11.19 0.45
CA LEU A 6 18.11 11.35 1.79
C LEU A 6 16.83 12.20 1.75
N ILE A 7 16.83 13.30 1.01
CA ILE A 7 15.64 14.15 0.83
C ILE A 7 14.48 13.35 0.23
N LYS A 8 14.73 12.53 -0.81
CA LYS A 8 13.70 11.69 -1.43
C LYS A 8 13.11 10.68 -0.44
N VAL A 9 13.96 10.05 0.38
CA VAL A 9 13.51 9.11 1.42
C VAL A 9 12.65 9.82 2.47
N ILE A 10 13.11 10.95 2.98
CA ILE A 10 12.34 11.75 3.96
C ILE A 10 10.99 12.16 3.37
N TYR A 11 10.97 12.63 2.13
CA TYR A 11 9.75 13.04 1.44
C TYR A 11 8.76 11.88 1.27
N PHE A 12 9.26 10.71 0.86
CA PHE A 12 8.48 9.48 0.75
C PHE A 12 7.82 9.11 2.08
N PHE A 13 8.60 9.09 3.18
CA PHE A 13 8.06 8.77 4.50
C PHE A 13 7.10 9.85 5.02
N ALA A 14 7.35 11.13 4.72
CA ALA A 14 6.44 12.21 5.11
C ALA A 14 5.04 12.02 4.50
N ILE A 15 4.97 11.69 3.20
CA ILE A 15 3.69 11.37 2.54
C ILE A 15 3.04 10.14 3.17
N ALA A 16 3.81 9.06 3.37
CA ALA A 16 3.28 7.83 3.96
C ALA A 16 2.74 8.04 5.39
N ILE A 17 3.41 8.86 6.20
CA ILE A 17 2.97 9.23 7.55
C ILE A 17 1.67 10.03 7.50
N LEU A 18 1.59 11.04 6.64
CA LEU A 18 0.37 11.86 6.51
C LEU A 18 -0.82 11.01 6.06
N LEU A 19 -0.59 10.09 5.12
CA LEU A 19 -1.61 9.17 4.66
C LEU A 19 -2.02 8.17 5.75
N ALA A 20 -1.07 7.67 6.54
CA ALA A 20 -1.35 6.82 7.70
C ALA A 20 -2.24 7.54 8.70
N ILE A 21 -1.90 8.78 9.04
CA ILE A 21 -2.70 9.60 9.95
C ILE A 21 -4.10 9.81 9.41
N LEU A 22 -4.23 10.16 8.12
CA LEU A 22 -5.53 10.36 7.47
C LEU A 22 -6.39 9.09 7.55
N GLU A 23 -5.82 7.94 7.21
CA GLU A 23 -6.52 6.66 7.27
C GLU A 23 -6.87 6.26 8.71
N ILE A 24 -6.01 6.52 9.69
CA ILE A 24 -6.34 6.31 11.12
C ILE A 24 -7.55 7.15 11.53
N GLN A 25 -7.63 8.42 11.11
CA GLN A 25 -8.79 9.28 11.44
C GLN A 25 -10.08 8.76 10.79
N ILE A 26 -9.97 8.14 9.62
CA ILE A 26 -11.11 7.61 8.87
C ILE A 26 -11.54 6.24 9.44
N GLU A 27 -10.62 5.31 9.65
CA GLU A 27 -10.90 3.92 10.00
C GLU A 27 -10.97 3.64 11.51
N GLY A 28 -10.29 4.45 12.32
CA GLY A 28 -10.18 4.24 13.76
C GLY A 28 -9.47 2.94 14.13
N ASP A 29 -10.09 2.14 15.01
CA ASP A 29 -9.54 0.90 15.56
C ASP A 29 -9.95 -0.37 14.81
N GLN A 30 -10.87 -0.25 13.86
CA GLN A 30 -11.51 -1.40 13.20
C GLN A 30 -10.67 -1.95 12.04
N GLY A 31 -9.89 -1.05 11.41
CA GLY A 31 -9.09 -1.33 10.24
C GLY A 31 -9.90 -1.71 9.00
N TRP A 32 -9.26 -1.55 7.85
CA TRP A 32 -9.73 -2.02 6.55
C TRP A 32 -11.15 -1.57 6.22
N ALA A 33 -11.50 -0.34 6.59
CA ALA A 33 -12.80 0.30 6.36
C ALA A 33 -14.00 -0.56 6.76
N SER A 34 -13.85 -1.49 7.71
CA SER A 34 -14.84 -2.53 7.96
C SER A 34 -16.19 -1.99 8.42
N LYS A 35 -16.17 -0.93 9.24
CA LYS A 35 -17.35 -0.21 9.75
C LYS A 35 -17.73 1.05 8.95
N LEU A 36 -17.00 1.39 7.90
CA LEU A 36 -17.33 2.58 7.11
C LEU A 36 -18.58 2.35 6.25
N PRO A 37 -19.42 3.38 6.05
CA PRO A 37 -20.58 3.33 5.15
C PRO A 37 -20.14 3.43 3.69
N THR A 38 -19.24 2.53 3.27
CA THR A 38 -18.67 2.49 1.93
C THR A 38 -19.27 1.35 1.12
N TRP A 39 -19.31 1.52 -0.20
CA TRP A 39 -19.75 0.46 -1.11
C TRP A 39 -18.91 -0.81 -0.94
N LYS A 40 -19.55 -1.97 -0.99
CA LYS A 40 -18.90 -3.28 -1.04
C LYS A 40 -19.59 -4.11 -2.13
N PRO A 41 -18.86 -4.92 -2.91
CA PRO A 41 -19.49 -5.82 -3.86
C PRO A 41 -20.36 -6.83 -3.13
N LYS A 42 -21.41 -7.33 -3.81
CA LYS A 42 -22.26 -8.40 -3.25
C LYS A 42 -21.38 -9.61 -2.93
N ALA A 43 -21.49 -10.12 -1.70
CA ALA A 43 -20.73 -11.29 -1.25
C ALA A 43 -20.93 -12.47 -2.21
N GLY A 44 -19.83 -13.12 -2.60
CA GLY A 44 -19.85 -14.25 -3.52
C GLY A 44 -20.07 -13.90 -5.00
N SER A 45 -20.24 -12.61 -5.33
CA SER A 45 -20.22 -12.13 -6.71
C SER A 45 -18.88 -12.42 -7.37
N ARG A 46 -18.85 -12.42 -8.71
CA ARG A 46 -17.62 -12.64 -9.48
C ARG A 46 -16.52 -11.65 -9.11
N LEU A 47 -16.89 -10.38 -8.92
CA LEU A 47 -15.96 -9.32 -8.57
C LEU A 47 -15.36 -9.51 -7.16
N ASP A 48 -16.18 -9.85 -6.17
CA ASP A 48 -15.73 -10.20 -4.82
C ASP A 48 -14.75 -11.39 -4.83
N LYS A 49 -15.09 -12.46 -5.55
CA LYS A 49 -14.23 -13.66 -5.67
C LYS A 49 -12.89 -13.38 -6.33
N ILE A 50 -12.89 -12.63 -7.44
CA ILE A 50 -11.66 -12.28 -8.16
C ILE A 50 -10.77 -11.41 -7.28
N PHE A 51 -11.35 -10.38 -6.66
CA PHE A 51 -10.59 -9.46 -5.82
C PHE A 51 -9.94 -10.20 -4.65
N ARG A 52 -10.72 -10.99 -3.89
CA ARG A 52 -10.20 -11.78 -2.76
C ARG A 52 -9.07 -12.73 -3.18
N LYS A 53 -9.12 -13.29 -4.40
CA LYS A 53 -8.03 -14.14 -4.89
C LYS A 53 -6.72 -13.37 -5.06
N ILE A 54 -6.80 -12.13 -5.55
CA ILE A 54 -5.63 -11.29 -5.86
C ILE A 54 -5.11 -10.55 -4.61
N SER A 55 -6.01 -10.08 -3.74
CA SER A 55 -5.70 -9.23 -2.59
C SER A 55 -5.33 -9.99 -1.32
N GLY A 56 -5.09 -11.31 -1.40
CA GLY A 56 -4.81 -12.13 -0.22
C GLY A 56 -6.03 -12.31 0.70
N GLN A 57 -7.24 -12.39 0.12
CA GLN A 57 -8.55 -12.57 0.75
C GLN A 57 -9.12 -11.34 1.46
N LYS A 58 -8.54 -10.15 1.23
CA LYS A 58 -9.07 -8.88 1.72
C LYS A 58 -10.41 -8.54 1.08
N GLU A 59 -11.28 -7.89 1.84
CA GLU A 59 -12.55 -7.41 1.32
C GLU A 59 -12.33 -6.20 0.41
N LEU A 60 -12.99 -6.14 -0.74
CA LEU A 60 -13.00 -4.93 -1.54
C LEU A 60 -13.96 -3.91 -0.91
N THR A 61 -13.49 -2.69 -0.74
CA THR A 61 -14.36 -1.57 -0.36
C THR A 61 -14.22 -0.41 -1.35
N GLY A 62 -15.28 0.35 -1.52
CA GLY A 62 -15.30 1.55 -2.36
C GLY A 62 -14.28 2.58 -1.88
N TYR A 63 -14.07 2.67 -0.56
CA TYR A 63 -13.03 3.47 0.08
C TYR A 63 -11.64 3.11 -0.45
N HIS A 64 -11.21 1.85 -0.31
CA HIS A 64 -9.90 1.42 -0.81
C HIS A 64 -9.81 1.52 -2.33
N THR A 65 -10.91 1.27 -3.05
CA THR A 65 -10.91 1.37 -4.51
C THR A 65 -10.63 2.81 -4.94
N ALA A 66 -11.37 3.77 -4.39
CA ALA A 66 -11.19 5.18 -4.69
C ALA A 66 -9.81 5.67 -4.26
N LEU A 67 -9.36 5.29 -3.06
CA LEU A 67 -8.07 5.70 -2.53
C LEU A 67 -6.90 5.14 -3.35
N MET A 68 -6.92 3.86 -3.70
CA MET A 68 -5.85 3.25 -4.51
C MET A 68 -5.82 3.82 -5.93
N VAL A 69 -6.97 4.03 -6.56
CA VAL A 69 -7.04 4.67 -7.88
C VAL A 69 -6.52 6.11 -7.81
N PHE A 70 -6.93 6.88 -6.79
CA PHE A 70 -6.45 8.24 -6.58
C PHE A 70 -4.93 8.28 -6.42
N LEU A 71 -4.36 7.44 -5.56
CA LEU A 71 -2.91 7.39 -5.33
C LEU A 71 -2.15 6.94 -6.58
N LEU A 72 -2.66 5.95 -7.31
CA LEU A 72 -2.08 5.56 -8.60
C LEU A 72 -2.06 6.73 -9.57
N LEU A 73 -3.17 7.45 -9.74
CA LEU A 73 -3.21 8.63 -10.62
C LEU A 73 -2.21 9.70 -10.19
N VAL A 74 -2.08 9.98 -8.89
CA VAL A 74 -1.10 10.92 -8.35
C VAL A 74 0.33 10.47 -8.64
N PHE A 75 0.66 9.19 -8.45
CA PHE A 75 1.98 8.65 -8.80
C PHE A 75 2.26 8.83 -10.30
N HIS A 76 1.29 8.55 -11.16
CA HIS A 76 1.43 8.65 -12.62
C HIS A 76 1.48 10.09 -13.14
N LEU A 77 1.25 11.11 -12.30
CA LEU A 77 1.42 12.51 -12.70
C LEU A 77 2.82 12.78 -13.25
N VAL A 78 3.85 12.05 -12.81
CA VAL A 78 5.23 12.19 -13.34
C VAL A 78 5.34 11.91 -14.84
N PHE A 79 4.49 11.02 -15.38
CA PHE A 79 4.46 10.71 -16.81
C PHE A 79 3.64 11.72 -17.59
N ILE A 80 2.53 12.19 -17.02
CA ILE A 80 1.69 13.22 -17.63
C ILE A 80 2.43 14.56 -17.69
N TRP A 81 3.20 14.90 -16.65
CA TRP A 81 3.92 16.16 -16.58
C TRP A 81 5.10 16.22 -17.57
N ASN A 82 5.79 15.10 -17.78
CA ASN A 82 6.96 15.03 -18.65
C ASN A 82 6.64 14.49 -20.05
N TRP A 83 5.40 14.09 -20.34
CA TRP A 83 4.94 13.44 -21.59
C TRP A 83 5.87 12.32 -22.09
N HIS A 84 6.47 11.60 -21.15
CA HIS A 84 7.40 10.52 -21.45
C HIS A 84 7.03 9.31 -20.61
N TRP A 85 6.82 8.19 -21.30
CA TRP A 85 6.44 6.93 -20.69
C TRP A 85 7.19 5.78 -21.37
N THR A 86 7.71 4.87 -20.56
CA THR A 86 8.27 3.60 -21.02
C THR A 86 7.80 2.50 -20.10
N ILE A 87 7.73 1.27 -20.63
CA ILE A 87 7.34 0.10 -19.82
C ILE A 87 8.27 -0.11 -18.61
N TRP A 88 9.54 0.28 -18.72
CA TRP A 88 10.49 0.17 -17.61
C TRP A 88 10.23 1.17 -16.50
N GLN A 89 9.94 2.43 -16.87
CA GLN A 89 9.54 3.46 -15.91
C GLN A 89 8.20 3.10 -15.23
N GLU A 90 7.26 2.53 -15.99
CA GLU A 90 5.99 2.01 -15.44
C GLU A 90 6.24 0.95 -14.37
N LEU A 91 7.07 -0.05 -14.67
CA LEU A 91 7.38 -1.11 -13.71
C LEU A 91 8.10 -0.59 -12.47
N GLU A 92 9.02 0.37 -12.61
CA GLU A 92 9.68 1.04 -11.49
C GLU A 92 8.69 1.84 -10.63
N LEU A 93 7.77 2.57 -11.26
CA LEU A 93 6.71 3.31 -10.57
C LEU A 93 5.78 2.36 -9.82
N LEU A 94 5.33 1.28 -10.46
CA LEU A 94 4.47 0.29 -9.81
C LEU A 94 5.19 -0.43 -8.66
N ALA A 95 6.48 -0.73 -8.79
CA ALA A 95 7.28 -1.29 -7.69
C ALA A 95 7.37 -0.31 -6.51
N MET A 96 7.60 0.98 -6.78
CA MET A 96 7.58 2.02 -5.74
C MET A 96 6.20 2.22 -5.12
N PHE A 97 5.15 2.14 -5.93
CA PHE A 97 3.78 2.23 -5.46
C PHE A 97 3.44 1.08 -4.52
N VAL A 98 3.76 -0.16 -4.90
CA VAL A 98 3.56 -1.32 -4.01
C VAL A 98 4.36 -1.16 -2.72
N LEU A 99 5.64 -0.78 -2.79
CA LEU A 99 6.43 -0.52 -1.59
C LEU A 99 5.80 0.57 -0.71
N PHE A 100 5.36 1.68 -1.32
CA PHE A 100 4.67 2.78 -0.64
C PHE A 100 3.42 2.29 0.11
N THR A 101 2.58 1.48 -0.53
CA THR A 101 1.39 0.93 0.15
C THR A 101 1.75 0.07 1.36
N GLN A 102 2.84 -0.71 1.32
CA GLN A 102 3.26 -1.53 2.46
C GLN A 102 3.84 -0.67 3.60
N VAL A 103 4.61 0.37 3.26
CA VAL A 103 5.18 1.29 4.26
C VAL A 103 4.08 2.09 4.95
N TRP A 104 3.14 2.63 4.18
CA TRP A 104 1.99 3.35 4.72
C TRP A 104 1.10 2.44 5.59
N ASP A 105 0.75 1.24 5.13
CA ASP A 105 -0.01 0.25 5.92
C ASP A 105 0.72 -0.10 7.23
N PHE A 106 2.04 -0.28 7.19
CA PHE A 106 2.81 -0.54 8.41
C PHE A 106 2.80 0.65 9.38
N LEU A 107 2.92 1.87 8.85
CA LEU A 107 2.86 3.10 9.64
C LEU A 107 1.48 3.29 10.28
N TRP A 108 0.40 2.81 9.66
CA TRP A 108 -0.91 2.77 10.28
C TRP A 108 -0.85 2.03 11.63
N PHE A 109 -0.20 0.86 11.67
CA PHE A 109 -0.06 0.09 12.92
C PHE A 109 0.87 0.75 13.96
N ILE A 110 1.91 1.46 13.51
CA ILE A 110 2.83 2.17 14.40
C ILE A 110 2.14 3.39 15.03
N LEU A 111 1.41 4.15 14.22
CA LEU A 111 0.90 5.46 14.60
C LEU A 111 -0.52 5.42 15.19
N ASN A 112 -1.27 4.34 14.98
CA ASN A 112 -2.64 4.26 15.48
C ASN A 112 -2.66 4.09 17.01
N PRO A 113 -3.17 5.07 17.79
CA PRO A 113 -3.17 5.00 19.24
C PRO A 113 -4.09 3.90 19.79
N LYS A 114 -4.99 3.36 18.98
CA LYS A 114 -5.90 2.27 19.34
C LYS A 114 -5.33 0.89 18.99
N PHE A 115 -4.24 0.84 18.21
CA PHE A 115 -3.59 -0.39 17.80
C PHE A 115 -2.18 -0.46 18.39
N SER A 116 -1.79 -1.62 18.92
CA SER A 116 -0.43 -1.82 19.44
C SER A 116 0.35 -2.72 18.51
N LEU A 117 1.65 -2.47 18.34
CA LEU A 117 2.53 -3.39 17.61
C LEU A 117 2.55 -4.81 18.21
N HIS A 118 2.24 -4.97 19.51
CA HIS A 118 2.05 -6.30 20.11
C HIS A 118 0.85 -7.06 19.51
N LYS A 119 -0.15 -6.32 18.99
CA LYS A 119 -1.30 -6.84 18.26
C LYS A 119 -1.02 -6.97 16.76
N PHE A 120 0.17 -6.67 16.27
CA PHE A 120 0.53 -6.89 14.87
C PHE A 120 0.86 -8.37 14.63
N ASN A 121 -0.18 -9.18 14.56
CA ASN A 121 -0.11 -10.62 14.32
C ASN A 121 -1.36 -11.11 13.61
N LYS A 122 -1.29 -12.35 13.09
CA LYS A 122 -2.36 -13.01 12.34
C LYS A 122 -3.71 -13.08 13.07
N ASP A 123 -3.71 -13.08 14.40
CA ASP A 123 -4.92 -13.29 15.21
C ASP A 123 -5.69 -11.98 15.41
N ASN A 124 -4.99 -10.84 15.38
CA ASN A 124 -5.58 -9.52 15.60
C ASN A 124 -5.78 -8.72 14.30
N VAL A 125 -4.96 -8.97 13.29
CA VAL A 125 -5.01 -8.27 11.98
C VAL A 125 -5.77 -9.14 10.98
N TRP A 126 -7.09 -9.15 11.10
CA TRP A 126 -7.95 -10.09 10.39
C TRP A 126 -7.97 -9.90 8.86
N TRP A 127 -7.60 -8.72 8.34
CA TRP A 127 -7.60 -8.44 6.91
C TRP A 127 -6.39 -9.05 6.20
N HIS A 128 -5.25 -9.24 6.87
CA HIS A 128 -4.14 -10.00 6.30
C HIS A 128 -4.31 -11.49 6.61
N LYS A 129 -4.72 -12.30 5.62
CA LYS A 129 -4.92 -13.75 5.85
C LYS A 129 -3.65 -14.58 5.74
N LYS A 130 -2.68 -14.15 4.93
CA LYS A 130 -1.43 -14.88 4.68
C LYS A 130 -0.28 -14.19 5.41
N TRP A 131 0.35 -14.93 6.31
CA TRP A 131 1.48 -14.47 7.10
C TRP A 131 2.67 -15.38 6.84
N TRP A 132 3.87 -14.79 6.82
CA TRP A 132 5.10 -15.55 6.83
C TRP A 132 6.03 -14.96 7.89
N GLY A 133 6.35 -15.76 8.91
CA GLY A 133 7.03 -15.28 10.10
C GLY A 133 6.22 -14.18 10.80
N TRP A 134 6.90 -13.06 11.08
CA TRP A 134 6.41 -11.89 11.81
C TRP A 134 5.57 -10.88 11.01
N MET A 135 5.49 -10.98 9.68
CA MET A 135 4.79 -9.99 8.84
C MET A 135 3.83 -10.65 7.82
N PRO A 136 2.83 -9.91 7.32
CA PRO A 136 2.00 -10.36 6.22
C PRO A 136 2.82 -10.68 4.96
N LEU A 137 2.39 -11.66 4.17
CA LEU A 137 3.07 -12.05 2.93
C LEU A 137 3.19 -10.88 1.93
N ASP A 138 2.18 -10.00 1.91
CA ASP A 138 2.10 -8.82 1.04
C ASP A 138 3.32 -7.88 1.23
N TYR A 139 3.84 -7.80 2.45
CA TYR A 139 4.97 -6.91 2.78
C TYR A 139 6.26 -7.39 2.12
N TYR A 140 6.50 -8.70 2.15
CA TYR A 140 7.66 -9.30 1.48
C TYR A 140 7.59 -9.09 -0.03
N LEU A 141 6.39 -9.16 -0.62
CA LEU A 141 6.19 -8.91 -2.05
C LEU A 141 6.55 -7.46 -2.41
N GLY A 142 6.18 -6.48 -1.59
CA GLY A 142 6.55 -5.08 -1.81
C GLY A 142 8.04 -4.79 -1.69
N ILE A 143 8.72 -5.41 -0.71
CA ILE A 143 10.18 -5.30 -0.59
C ILE A 143 10.88 -5.97 -1.78
N PHE A 144 10.40 -7.14 -2.17
CA PHE A 144 10.98 -7.90 -3.28
C PHE A 144 10.80 -7.18 -4.62
N SER A 145 9.62 -6.63 -4.90
CA SER A 145 9.36 -5.89 -6.15
C SER A 145 10.25 -4.66 -6.27
N ALA A 146 10.38 -3.88 -5.19
CA ALA A 146 11.31 -2.76 -5.13
C ALA A 146 12.76 -3.22 -5.37
N ARG A 147 13.20 -4.28 -4.67
CA ARG A 147 14.56 -4.81 -4.85
C ARG A 147 14.84 -5.21 -6.29
N CYS A 148 13.92 -5.90 -6.96
CA CYS A 148 14.08 -6.33 -8.35
C CYS A 148 14.21 -5.16 -9.33
N CYS A 149 13.46 -4.08 -9.12
CA CYS A 149 13.53 -2.90 -9.99
C CYS A 149 14.79 -2.05 -9.73
N PHE A 150 15.19 -1.87 -8.47
CA PHE A 150 16.31 -0.99 -8.10
C PHE A 150 17.70 -1.64 -8.16
N TYR A 151 17.80 -2.96 -8.29
CA TYR A 151 19.09 -3.64 -8.56
C TYR A 151 19.50 -3.61 -10.04
N ARG A 152 18.64 -3.12 -10.93
CA ARG A 152 19.02 -2.94 -12.33
C ARG A 152 20.00 -1.77 -12.42
N LYS A 153 21.23 -2.03 -12.86
CA LYS A 153 22.18 -0.96 -13.21
C LYS A 153 21.49 0.01 -14.16
N PRO A 154 21.63 1.34 -13.98
CA PRO A 154 21.12 2.30 -14.95
C PRO A 154 21.71 1.92 -16.30
N LEU A 155 20.84 1.73 -17.29
CA LEU A 155 21.27 1.68 -18.68
C LEU A 155 21.74 3.11 -18.98
N SER A 156 23.06 3.29 -18.91
CA SER A 156 23.79 4.46 -19.37
C SER A 156 23.50 4.74 -20.83
#